data_AF-A0A5B9QLB9-F1
#
_entry.id   AF-A0A5B9QLB9-F1
#
_cell.length_a   1.000
_cell.length_b   1.000
_cell.length_c   1.000
_cell.angle_alpha   90.00
_cell.angle_beta   90.00
_cell.angle_gamma   90.00
#
_symmetry.space_group_name_H-M   'P 1'
#
loop_
_entity.id
_entity.type
_entity.pdbx_description
1 polymer ?
#
loop_
_entity_poly.entity_id
_entity_poly.type
_entity_poly.pdbx_seq_one_letter_code
_entity_poly.pdbx_strand_id
1 'polypeptide(L)'
;MSLDGWMLQHARVSARRHRRVKLDDKMTFFQQFGSLLASGTPMLQALRLASEQSQSERLEEILDEVAERVSSGSQLHTALNDTAEDLFPPHWVAMVATGEATGKMDQVLCDLNQQIREASEARGKFIGSLIYPLVLMVVAVLVVMIMLWFVVPTFGNMFKEMNATLPGITLFVMDASDLIAKYGIYILGGLLVGGFFARRWLKTESGRRRSTSWMVAIPIVGDLVIQSAMYRFSSNLALLLKSGVPMLETMHSLGNVFRGQPPYRDAILHARNRLAAGRSLAEGLSESGLFTPMMVNAVRVGEQSAQLGPVMSEIAPYYREKTQAFMGRVSKLLEPVIIMAMGAVISVVMLAIYIPMFEMAGKVN
;
A
#
# COMPACT_ATOMS: atom_id res chain seq x y z
N MET A 1 -44.59 -0.60 -22.57
CA MET A 1 -43.31 0.14 -22.41
C MET A 1 -42.43 -0.23 -23.60
N SER A 2 -41.94 0.75 -24.37
CA SER A 2 -41.04 0.50 -25.50
C SER A 2 -39.67 0.02 -25.00
N LEU A 3 -39.01 -0.85 -25.78
CA LEU A 3 -37.64 -1.30 -25.52
C LEU A 3 -36.68 -0.12 -25.36
N ASP A 4 -36.87 0.96 -26.13
CA ASP A 4 -36.09 2.19 -26.01
C ASP A 4 -36.32 2.92 -24.68
N GLY A 5 -37.56 2.94 -24.19
CA GLY A 5 -37.88 3.51 -22.87
C GLY A 5 -37.28 2.69 -21.72
N TRP A 6 -37.25 1.37 -21.85
CA TRP A 6 -36.58 0.48 -20.89
C TRP A 6 -35.05 0.63 -20.95
N MET A 7 -34.46 0.72 -22.14
CA MET A 7 -33.01 0.90 -22.32
C MET A 7 -32.54 2.28 -21.83
N LEU A 8 -33.30 3.35 -22.04
CA LEU A 8 -32.96 4.67 -21.51
C LEU A 8 -33.06 4.73 -19.98
N GLN A 9 -34.01 3.99 -19.37
CA GLN A 9 -34.09 3.83 -17.92
C GLN A 9 -32.94 3.00 -17.31
N HIS A 10 -32.39 2.05 -18.08
CA HIS A 10 -31.32 1.15 -17.64
C HIS A 10 -29.94 1.52 -18.21
N ALA A 11 -29.86 2.57 -19.03
CA ALA A 11 -28.62 3.13 -19.52
C ALA A 11 -27.83 3.58 -18.29
N ARG A 12 -26.65 2.99 -18.08
CA ARG A 12 -25.76 3.28 -16.95
C ARG A 12 -25.12 4.66 -17.13
N VAL A 13 -25.93 5.73 -17.11
CA VAL A 13 -25.46 7.12 -17.19
C VAL A 13 -25.23 7.72 -15.79
N SER A 14 -25.69 7.05 -14.73
CA SER A 14 -25.36 7.40 -13.36
C SER A 14 -24.56 6.27 -12.72
N ALA A 15 -23.32 6.55 -12.32
CA ALA A 15 -22.62 5.63 -11.44
C ALA A 15 -23.41 5.58 -10.12
N ARG A 16 -23.83 4.35 -9.76
CA ARG A 16 -24.77 4.10 -8.67
C ARG A 16 -24.25 4.72 -7.37
N ARG A 17 -25.13 5.43 -6.65
CA ARG A 17 -24.87 5.88 -5.27
C ARG A 17 -24.43 4.69 -4.42
N HIS A 18 -23.46 4.92 -3.54
CA HIS A 18 -22.89 3.88 -2.69
C HIS A 18 -22.51 4.42 -1.30
N ARG A 19 -22.51 3.55 -0.29
CA ARG A 19 -22.31 3.98 1.12
C ARG A 19 -20.86 4.23 1.53
N ARG A 20 -19.87 3.62 0.87
CA ARG A 20 -18.48 3.62 1.34
C ARG A 20 -17.61 4.59 0.55
N VAL A 21 -16.94 5.51 1.23
CA VAL A 21 -16.01 6.43 0.59
C VAL A 21 -14.79 5.69 0.01
N LYS A 22 -14.62 5.74 -1.31
CA LYS A 22 -13.45 5.24 -2.04
C LYS A 22 -12.45 6.38 -2.30
N LEU A 23 -11.26 6.02 -2.75
CA LEU A 23 -10.25 7.01 -3.17
C LEU A 23 -10.73 7.84 -4.37
N ASP A 24 -11.42 7.20 -5.31
CA ASP A 24 -11.96 7.87 -6.50
C ASP A 24 -13.00 8.93 -6.16
N ASP A 25 -13.83 8.71 -5.14
CA ASP A 25 -14.82 9.72 -4.69
C ASP A 25 -14.10 10.96 -4.15
N LYS A 26 -13.02 10.78 -3.37
CA LYS A 26 -12.20 11.89 -2.85
C LYS A 26 -11.48 12.65 -3.97
N MET A 27 -10.93 11.93 -4.95
CA MET A 27 -10.30 12.57 -6.12
C MET A 27 -11.31 13.34 -6.96
N THR A 28 -12.51 12.80 -7.13
CA THR A 28 -13.60 13.45 -7.86
C THR A 28 -14.05 14.72 -7.14
N PHE A 29 -14.22 14.63 -5.82
CA PHE A 29 -14.50 15.78 -4.97
C PHE A 29 -13.45 16.88 -5.14
N PHE A 30 -12.16 16.60 -4.95
CA PHE A 30 -11.11 17.60 -5.10
C PHE A 30 -11.04 18.18 -6.52
N GLN A 31 -11.33 17.36 -7.55
CA GLN A 31 -11.35 17.83 -8.94
C GLN A 31 -12.50 18.80 -9.16
N GLN A 32 -13.72 18.43 -8.77
CA GLN A 32 -14.91 19.24 -8.96
C GLN A 32 -14.82 20.53 -8.15
N PHE A 33 -14.42 20.42 -6.87
CA PHE A 33 -14.25 21.57 -5.99
C PHE A 33 -13.18 22.53 -6.52
N GLY A 34 -12.02 22.01 -6.94
CA GLY A 34 -10.96 22.81 -7.56
C GLY A 34 -11.41 23.50 -8.86
N SER A 35 -12.10 22.79 -9.75
CA SER A 35 -12.64 23.35 -11.00
C SER A 35 -13.68 24.45 -10.76
N LEU A 36 -14.57 24.28 -9.78
CA LEU A 36 -15.57 25.28 -9.41
C LEU A 36 -14.92 26.53 -8.81
N LEU A 37 -13.89 26.38 -7.97
CA LEU A 37 -13.13 27.50 -7.45
C LEU A 37 -12.37 28.23 -8.56
N ALA A 38 -11.76 27.48 -9.50
CA ALA A 38 -11.07 28.05 -10.65
C ALA A 38 -12.00 28.85 -11.58
N SER A 39 -13.29 28.50 -11.65
CA SER A 39 -14.30 29.28 -12.39
C SER A 39 -14.82 30.50 -11.64
N GLY A 40 -14.28 30.79 -10.45
CA GLY A 40 -14.69 31.92 -9.61
C GLY A 40 -15.94 31.64 -8.77
N THR A 41 -16.38 30.38 -8.65
CA THR A 41 -17.51 30.02 -7.80
C THR A 41 -17.14 30.26 -6.32
N PRO A 42 -17.96 30.95 -5.52
CA PRO A 42 -17.71 31.14 -4.10
C PRO A 42 -17.49 29.82 -3.37
N MET A 43 -16.53 29.78 -2.43
CA MET A 43 -16.09 28.54 -1.77
C MET A 43 -17.22 27.70 -1.18
N LEU A 44 -18.13 28.34 -0.43
CA LEU A 44 -19.27 27.63 0.18
C LEU A 44 -20.20 27.03 -0.87
N GLN A 45 -20.43 27.74 -1.98
CA GLN A 45 -21.26 27.24 -3.08
C GLN A 45 -20.57 26.10 -3.84
N ALA A 46 -19.26 26.24 -4.11
CA ALA A 46 -18.46 25.20 -4.73
C ALA A 46 -18.45 23.92 -3.88
N LEU A 47 -18.34 24.04 -2.55
CA LEU A 47 -18.38 22.92 -1.62
C LEU A 47 -19.73 22.20 -1.63
N ARG A 48 -20.84 22.95 -1.58
CA ARG A 48 -22.20 22.39 -1.67
C ARG A 48 -22.45 21.66 -3.00
N LEU A 49 -22.08 22.29 -4.12
CA LEU A 49 -22.21 21.66 -5.44
C LEU A 49 -21.37 20.38 -5.56
N ALA A 50 -20.16 20.37 -5.01
CA ALA A 50 -19.31 19.18 -4.99
C ALA A 50 -19.86 18.08 -4.06
N SER A 51 -20.51 18.47 -2.95
CA SER A 51 -21.22 17.54 -2.06
C SER A 51 -22.41 16.87 -2.77
N GLU A 52 -23.30 17.66 -3.39
CA GLU A 52 -24.49 17.18 -4.11
C GLU A 52 -24.14 16.22 -5.27
N GLN A 53 -22.99 16.43 -5.92
CA GLN A 53 -22.49 15.60 -7.01
C GLN A 53 -21.76 14.34 -6.53
N SER A 54 -21.53 14.18 -5.22
CA SER A 54 -20.90 12.99 -4.66
C SER A 54 -21.76 11.76 -4.90
N GLN A 55 -21.11 10.68 -5.33
CA GLN A 55 -21.73 9.37 -5.46
C GLN A 55 -21.68 8.58 -4.15
N SER A 56 -20.90 9.05 -3.17
CA SER A 56 -20.80 8.40 -1.87
C SER A 56 -21.71 9.10 -0.86
N GLU A 57 -22.71 8.38 -0.36
CA GLU A 57 -23.68 8.89 0.65
C GLU A 57 -22.95 9.41 1.90
N ARG A 58 -21.97 8.64 2.40
CA ARG A 58 -21.17 9.04 3.55
C ARG A 58 -20.29 10.28 3.28
N LEU A 59 -19.80 10.45 2.06
CA LEU A 59 -18.99 11.62 1.72
C LEU A 59 -19.87 12.86 1.58
N GLU A 60 -21.04 12.73 0.98
CA GLU A 60 -22.08 13.78 0.87
C GLU A 60 -22.46 14.29 2.27
N GLU A 61 -22.88 13.39 3.19
CA GLU A 61 -23.22 13.74 4.58
C GLU A 61 -22.11 14.52 5.29
N ILE A 62 -20.86 14.07 5.14
CA ILE A 62 -19.69 14.71 5.76
C ILE A 62 -19.40 16.08 5.14
N LEU A 63 -19.50 16.20 3.81
CA LEU A 63 -19.25 17.46 3.13
C LEU A 63 -20.34 18.49 3.39
N ASP A 64 -21.58 18.04 3.58
CA ASP A 64 -22.71 18.89 4.00
C ASP A 64 -22.49 19.45 5.41
N GLU A 65 -22.04 18.62 6.36
CA GLU A 65 -21.67 19.07 7.70
C GLU A 65 -20.50 20.06 7.64
N VAL A 66 -19.47 19.78 6.84
CA VAL A 66 -18.35 20.70 6.61
C VAL A 66 -18.86 22.03 6.03
N ALA A 67 -19.79 22.01 5.08
CA ALA A 67 -20.38 23.21 4.51
C ALA A 67 -21.20 24.01 5.54
N GLU A 68 -21.90 23.34 6.46
CA GLU A 68 -22.60 24.00 7.56
C GLU A 68 -21.62 24.71 8.50
N ARG A 69 -20.54 24.04 8.88
CA ARG A 69 -19.47 24.62 9.72
C ARG A 69 -18.76 25.79 9.04
N VAL A 70 -18.52 25.70 7.74
CA VAL A 70 -17.96 26.82 6.96
C VAL A 70 -18.96 27.97 6.85
N SER A 71 -20.26 27.68 6.67
CA SER A 71 -21.28 28.73 6.60
C SER A 71 -21.49 29.47 7.93
N SER A 72 -21.21 28.81 9.06
CA SER A 72 -21.17 29.42 10.40
C SER A 72 -19.84 30.13 10.73
N GLY A 73 -18.89 30.20 9.78
CA GLY A 73 -17.65 30.97 9.91
C GLY A 73 -16.41 30.17 10.30
N SER A 74 -16.49 28.84 10.36
CA SER A 74 -15.29 28.01 10.54
C SER A 74 -14.42 28.02 9.29
N GLN A 75 -13.11 27.98 9.47
CA GLN A 75 -12.18 27.77 8.35
C GLN A 75 -12.36 26.37 7.75
N LEU A 76 -12.24 26.25 6.43
CA LEU A 76 -12.47 25.00 5.71
C LEU A 76 -11.58 23.87 6.20
N HIS A 77 -10.29 24.14 6.40
CA HIS A 77 -9.36 23.11 6.88
C HIS A 77 -9.68 22.63 8.29
N THR A 78 -10.16 23.53 9.17
CA THR A 78 -10.58 23.15 10.53
C THR A 78 -11.85 22.30 10.48
N ALA A 79 -12.81 22.70 9.65
CA ALA A 79 -14.04 21.93 9.44
C ALA A 79 -13.74 20.50 8.92
N LEU A 80 -12.87 20.38 7.91
CA LEU A 80 -12.43 19.08 7.38
C LEU A 80 -11.67 18.24 8.41
N ASN A 81 -10.83 18.87 9.23
CA ASN A 81 -10.04 18.14 10.23
C ASN A 81 -10.91 17.49 11.29
N ASP A 82 -11.90 18.22 11.85
CA ASP A 82 -12.68 17.67 12.96
C ASP A 82 -13.79 16.73 12.49
N THR A 83 -14.41 17.01 11.34
CA THR A 83 -15.55 16.23 10.84
C THR A 83 -15.10 15.00 10.05
N ALA A 84 -13.88 15.02 9.49
CA ALA A 84 -13.44 14.02 8.51
C ALA A 84 -11.99 13.53 8.70
N GLU A 85 -11.51 13.47 9.96
CA GLU A 85 -10.16 13.02 10.32
C GLU A 85 -9.81 11.63 9.75
N ASP A 86 -10.80 10.73 9.67
CA ASP A 86 -10.62 9.37 9.15
C ASP A 86 -10.64 9.30 7.61
N LEU A 87 -11.09 10.35 6.93
CA LEU A 87 -11.16 10.44 5.49
C LEU A 87 -10.03 11.29 4.88
N PHE A 88 -9.65 12.40 5.49
CA PHE A 88 -8.64 13.29 4.95
C PHE A 88 -7.37 13.23 5.79
N PRO A 89 -6.29 12.64 5.26
CA PRO A 89 -5.00 12.64 5.94
C PRO A 89 -4.54 14.06 6.32
N PRO A 90 -3.84 14.24 7.46
CA PRO A 90 -3.45 15.57 7.94
C PRO A 90 -2.65 16.43 6.95
N HIS A 91 -1.85 15.82 6.08
CA HIS A 91 -1.12 16.53 5.04
C HIS A 91 -2.02 17.12 3.94
N TRP A 92 -3.16 16.49 3.66
CA TRP A 92 -4.16 17.05 2.73
C TRP A 92 -4.86 18.25 3.38
N VAL A 93 -5.19 18.15 4.67
CA VAL A 93 -5.77 19.25 5.44
C VAL A 93 -4.81 20.45 5.51
N ALA A 94 -3.52 20.23 5.76
CA ALA A 94 -2.51 21.30 5.77
C ALA A 94 -2.36 22.01 4.41
N MET A 95 -2.49 21.27 3.31
CA MET A 95 -2.54 21.85 1.96
C MET A 95 -3.78 22.75 1.82
N VAL A 96 -4.97 22.26 2.22
CA VAL A 96 -6.20 23.06 2.19
C VAL A 96 -6.06 24.32 3.06
N ALA A 97 -5.48 24.22 4.26
CA ALA A 97 -5.22 25.37 5.14
C ALA A 97 -4.37 26.43 4.45
N THR A 98 -3.34 26.00 3.70
CA THR A 98 -2.47 26.91 2.95
C THR A 98 -3.19 27.51 1.74
N GLY A 99 -3.98 26.71 1.02
CA GLY A 99 -4.82 27.22 -0.07
C GLY A 99 -5.82 28.27 0.40
N GLU A 100 -6.38 28.09 1.60
CA GLU A 100 -7.30 29.03 2.24
C GLU A 100 -6.58 30.32 2.67
N ALA A 101 -5.41 30.20 3.32
CA ALA A 101 -4.62 31.35 3.77
C ALA A 101 -4.03 32.17 2.61
N THR A 102 -3.65 31.52 1.50
CA THR A 102 -3.02 32.17 0.34
C THR A 102 -4.01 32.59 -0.75
N GLY A 103 -5.27 32.16 -0.65
CA GLY A 103 -6.29 32.38 -1.68
C GLY A 103 -6.06 31.58 -2.98
N LYS A 104 -5.16 30.59 -2.98
CA LYS A 104 -4.78 29.77 -4.15
C LYS A 104 -5.32 28.35 -4.07
N MET A 105 -6.55 28.22 -3.57
CA MET A 105 -7.17 26.92 -3.32
C MET A 105 -7.31 26.07 -4.58
N ASP A 106 -7.64 26.67 -5.71
CA ASP A 106 -7.73 26.02 -7.02
C ASP A 106 -6.43 25.30 -7.42
N GLN A 107 -5.29 25.99 -7.30
CA GLN A 107 -3.97 25.44 -7.64
C GLN A 107 -3.57 24.32 -6.66
N VAL A 108 -3.80 24.54 -5.37
CA VAL A 108 -3.48 23.59 -4.31
C VAL A 108 -4.27 22.29 -4.46
N LEU A 109 -5.57 22.38 -4.76
CA LEU A 109 -6.41 21.21 -4.98
C LEU A 109 -6.01 20.45 -6.24
N CYS A 110 -5.63 21.15 -7.31
CA CYS A 110 -5.12 20.53 -8.53
C CYS A 110 -3.82 19.75 -8.28
N ASP A 111 -2.85 20.37 -7.61
CA ASP A 111 -1.58 19.74 -7.26
C ASP A 111 -1.78 18.53 -6.31
N LEU A 112 -2.69 18.65 -5.34
CA LEU A 112 -3.07 17.56 -4.45
C LEU A 112 -3.68 16.39 -5.24
N ASN A 113 -4.60 16.68 -6.15
CA ASN A 113 -5.26 15.64 -6.94
C ASN A 113 -4.28 14.90 -7.85
N GLN A 114 -3.35 15.62 -8.46
CA GLN A 114 -2.27 15.03 -9.25
C GLN A 114 -1.42 14.07 -8.39
N GLN A 115 -1.03 14.49 -7.19
CA GLN A 115 -0.25 13.63 -6.29
C GLN A 115 -1.02 12.35 -5.89
N ILE A 116 -2.32 12.49 -5.57
CA ILE A 116 -3.16 11.34 -5.22
C ILE A 116 -3.28 10.37 -6.40
N ARG A 117 -3.50 10.90 -7.62
CA ARG A 117 -3.58 10.13 -8.86
C ARG A 117 -2.30 9.33 -9.10
N GLU A 118 -1.14 9.98 -9.04
CA GLU A 118 0.15 9.32 -9.24
C GLU A 118 0.42 8.23 -8.21
N ALA A 119 0.08 8.48 -6.94
CA ALA A 119 0.19 7.48 -5.89
C ALA A 119 -0.76 6.29 -6.12
N SER A 120 -1.99 6.55 -6.57
CA SER A 120 -2.99 5.54 -6.91
C SER A 120 -2.55 4.69 -8.10
N GLU A 121 -2.04 5.30 -9.17
CA GLU A 121 -1.53 4.62 -10.35
C GLU A 121 -0.32 3.74 -10.02
N ALA A 122 0.62 4.25 -9.22
CA ALA A 122 1.76 3.48 -8.75
C ALA A 122 1.32 2.25 -7.94
N ARG A 123 0.33 2.43 -7.05
CA ARG A 123 -0.27 1.33 -6.29
C ARG A 123 -1.02 0.35 -7.19
N GLY A 124 -1.76 0.83 -8.17
CA GLY A 124 -2.49 0.02 -9.14
C GLY A 124 -1.55 -0.85 -9.98
N LYS A 125 -0.46 -0.27 -10.50
CA LYS A 125 0.61 -1.00 -11.19
C LYS A 125 1.24 -2.08 -10.29
N PHE A 126 1.52 -1.73 -9.03
CA PHE A 126 2.06 -2.69 -8.06
C PHE A 126 1.10 -3.86 -7.82
N ILE A 127 -0.16 -3.59 -7.47
CA ILE A 127 -1.17 -4.62 -7.22
C ILE A 127 -1.40 -5.45 -8.49
N GLY A 128 -1.52 -4.82 -9.65
CA GLY A 128 -1.69 -5.50 -10.93
C GLY A 128 -0.57 -6.50 -11.22
N SER A 129 0.69 -6.14 -10.91
CA SER A 129 1.83 -7.04 -11.08
C SER A 129 1.85 -8.25 -10.14
N LEU A 130 1.12 -8.19 -9.02
CA LEU A 130 1.03 -9.27 -8.03
C LEU A 130 -0.11 -10.26 -8.30
N ILE A 131 -1.06 -9.92 -9.18
CA ILE A 131 -2.19 -10.80 -9.51
C ILE A 131 -1.68 -12.11 -10.11
N TYR A 132 -0.75 -12.05 -11.05
CA TYR A 132 -0.24 -13.24 -11.72
C TYR A 132 0.51 -14.19 -10.77
N PRO A 133 1.50 -13.73 -9.97
CA PRO A 133 2.13 -14.58 -8.95
C PRO A 133 1.14 -15.18 -7.94
N LEU A 134 0.10 -14.42 -7.55
CA LEU A 134 -0.92 -14.90 -6.63
C LEU A 134 -1.74 -16.05 -7.23
N VAL A 135 -2.19 -15.92 -8.48
CA VAL A 135 -2.92 -16.99 -9.19
C VAL A 135 -2.05 -18.23 -9.30
N LEU A 136 -0.79 -18.08 -9.72
CA LEU A 136 0.15 -19.20 -9.84
C LEU A 136 0.38 -19.90 -8.49
N MET A 137 0.53 -19.13 -7.40
CA MET A 137 0.69 -19.67 -6.05
C MET A 137 -0.55 -20.43 -5.59
N VAL A 138 -1.76 -19.92 -5.85
CA VAL A 138 -3.01 -20.60 -5.52
C VAL A 138 -3.12 -21.93 -6.28
N VAL A 139 -2.81 -21.94 -7.58
CA VAL A 139 -2.81 -23.17 -8.39
C VAL A 139 -1.75 -24.16 -7.88
N ALA A 140 -0.54 -23.70 -7.57
CA ALA A 140 0.53 -24.54 -7.03
C ALA A 140 0.13 -25.19 -5.70
N VAL A 141 -0.42 -24.41 -4.76
CA VAL A 141 -0.92 -24.92 -3.48
C VAL A 141 -2.05 -25.94 -3.70
N LEU A 142 -2.99 -25.65 -4.60
CA LEU A 142 -4.08 -26.58 -4.95
C LEU A 142 -3.55 -27.92 -5.46
N VAL A 143 -2.60 -27.89 -6.40
CA VAL A 143 -1.99 -29.11 -6.97
C VAL A 143 -1.29 -29.93 -5.88
N VAL A 144 -0.50 -29.28 -5.02
CA VAL A 144 0.19 -29.96 -3.90
C VAL A 144 -0.82 -30.56 -2.92
N MET A 145 -1.89 -29.84 -2.59
CA MET A 145 -2.95 -30.34 -1.71
C MET A 145 -3.67 -31.56 -2.30
N ILE A 146 -3.99 -31.55 -3.59
CA ILE A 146 -4.60 -32.70 -4.28
C ILE A 146 -3.64 -33.91 -4.26
N MET A 147 -2.36 -33.68 -4.54
CA MET A 147 -1.34 -34.72 -4.50
C MET A 147 -1.24 -35.37 -3.11
N LEU A 148 -1.16 -34.56 -2.06
CA LEU A 148 -1.02 -35.07 -0.70
C LEU A 148 -2.30 -35.68 -0.17
N TRP A 149 -3.48 -35.17 -0.48
CA TRP A 149 -4.74 -35.68 0.07
C TRP A 149 -5.26 -36.91 -0.68
N PHE A 150 -5.07 -36.98 -1.99
CA PHE A 150 -5.63 -38.07 -2.81
C PHE A 150 -4.57 -39.03 -3.34
N VAL A 151 -3.54 -38.50 -4.02
CA VAL A 151 -2.60 -39.34 -4.77
C VAL A 151 -1.67 -40.13 -3.85
N VAL A 152 -1.00 -39.45 -2.93
CA VAL A 152 -0.05 -40.09 -2.00
C VAL A 152 -0.72 -41.19 -1.16
N PRO A 153 -1.88 -40.98 -0.52
CA PRO A 153 -2.53 -42.02 0.27
C PRO A 153 -3.01 -43.21 -0.57
N THR A 154 -3.46 -42.97 -1.81
CA THR A 154 -3.87 -44.05 -2.72
C THR A 154 -2.71 -44.99 -3.01
N PHE A 155 -1.54 -44.45 -3.34
CA PHE A 155 -0.33 -45.26 -3.55
C PHE A 155 0.19 -45.88 -2.24
N GLY A 156 0.15 -45.13 -1.13
CA GLY A 156 0.53 -45.65 0.19
C GLY A 156 -0.28 -46.86 0.62
N ASN A 157 -1.61 -46.84 0.42
CA ASN A 157 -2.49 -47.97 0.70
C ASN A 157 -2.19 -49.17 -0.21
N MET A 158 -2.01 -48.94 -1.51
CA MET A 158 -1.61 -49.97 -2.47
C MET A 158 -0.29 -50.65 -2.05
N PHE A 159 0.72 -49.88 -1.62
CA PHE A 159 2.00 -50.45 -1.18
C PHE A 159 1.88 -51.24 0.14
N LYS A 160 0.99 -50.82 1.06
CA LYS A 160 0.70 -51.57 2.29
C LYS A 160 0.04 -52.92 2.00
N GLU A 161 -0.91 -52.97 1.06
CA GLU A 161 -1.57 -54.21 0.63
C GLU A 161 -0.58 -55.22 0.01
N MET A 162 0.48 -54.71 -0.62
CA MET A 162 1.53 -55.51 -1.24
C MET A 162 2.64 -55.96 -0.26
N ASN A 163 2.53 -55.66 1.05
CA ASN A 163 3.57 -55.90 2.06
C ASN A 163 4.96 -55.34 1.67
N ALA A 164 4.98 -54.24 0.91
CA ALA A 164 6.22 -53.62 0.45
C ALA A 164 6.89 -52.81 1.58
N THR A 165 8.21 -52.91 1.68
CA THR A 165 9.01 -52.02 2.53
C THR A 165 9.03 -50.63 1.90
N LEU A 166 8.41 -49.64 2.55
CA LEU A 166 8.36 -48.28 2.06
C LEU A 166 9.71 -47.56 2.23
N PRO A 167 10.27 -46.95 1.17
CA PRO A 167 11.46 -46.10 1.28
C PRO A 167 11.22 -44.89 2.19
N GLY A 168 12.29 -44.37 2.81
CA GLY A 168 12.21 -43.24 3.76
C GLY A 168 11.60 -41.96 3.17
N ILE A 169 11.78 -41.71 1.87
CA ILE A 169 11.17 -40.56 1.18
C ILE A 169 9.65 -40.73 1.11
N THR A 170 9.15 -41.94 0.86
CA THR A 170 7.72 -42.24 0.81
C THR A 170 7.07 -42.12 2.19
N LEU A 171 7.75 -42.59 3.24
CA LEU A 171 7.31 -42.41 4.63
C LEU A 171 7.20 -40.93 5.00
N PHE A 172 8.23 -40.12 4.68
CA PHE A 172 8.19 -38.68 4.96
C PHE A 172 7.00 -37.97 4.28
N VAL A 173 6.72 -38.30 3.01
CA VAL A 173 5.61 -37.68 2.27
C VAL A 173 4.25 -38.16 2.80
N MET A 174 4.13 -39.43 3.21
CA MET A 174 2.93 -39.94 3.89
C MET A 174 2.72 -39.28 5.26
N ASP A 175 3.75 -39.12 6.07
CA ASP A 175 3.66 -38.46 7.38
C ASP A 175 3.22 -36.99 7.22
N ALA A 176 3.76 -36.30 6.21
CA ALA A 176 3.33 -34.94 5.87
C ALA A 176 1.87 -34.89 5.40
N SER A 177 1.45 -35.87 4.60
CA SER A 177 0.05 -36.02 4.17
C SER A 177 -0.88 -36.28 5.36
N ASP A 178 -0.55 -37.21 6.24
CA ASP A 178 -1.34 -37.53 7.43
C ASP A 178 -1.44 -36.34 8.39
N LEU A 179 -0.37 -35.56 8.54
CA LEU A 179 -0.37 -34.32 9.32
C LEU A 179 -1.32 -33.27 8.71
N ILE A 180 -1.32 -33.11 7.39
CA ILE A 180 -2.23 -32.18 6.70
C ILE A 180 -3.68 -32.69 6.74
N ALA A 181 -3.91 -33.99 6.56
CA ALA A 181 -5.24 -34.59 6.61
C ALA A 181 -5.86 -34.46 8.01
N LYS A 182 -5.05 -34.68 9.06
CA LYS A 182 -5.50 -34.65 10.46
C LYS A 182 -5.55 -33.24 11.05
N TYR A 183 -4.56 -32.39 10.76
CA TYR A 183 -4.40 -31.07 11.36
C TYR A 183 -4.62 -29.90 10.41
N GLY A 184 -4.89 -30.13 9.12
CA GLY A 184 -4.99 -29.07 8.10
C GLY A 184 -5.97 -27.96 8.46
N ILE A 185 -7.13 -28.31 9.05
CA ILE A 185 -8.11 -27.30 9.49
C ILE A 185 -7.64 -26.49 10.70
N TYR A 186 -6.87 -27.11 11.61
CA TYR A 186 -6.27 -26.43 12.76
C TYR A 186 -5.09 -25.55 12.33
N ILE A 187 -4.30 -25.98 11.34
CA ILE A 187 -3.22 -25.19 10.73
C ILE A 187 -3.80 -23.96 10.03
N LEU A 188 -4.86 -24.14 9.23
CA LEU A 188 -5.55 -23.04 8.57
C LEU A 188 -6.17 -22.08 9.59
N GLY A 189 -6.85 -22.60 10.62
CA GLY A 189 -7.40 -21.79 11.72
C GLY A 189 -6.30 -21.04 12.47
N GLY A 190 -5.17 -21.68 12.76
CA GLY A 190 -4.01 -21.08 13.41
C GLY A 190 -3.37 -19.97 12.56
N LEU A 191 -3.26 -20.15 11.24
CA LEU A 191 -2.79 -19.12 10.32
C LEU A 191 -3.73 -17.92 10.27
N LEU A 192 -5.05 -18.14 10.26
CA LEU A 192 -6.04 -17.07 10.27
C LEU A 192 -6.01 -16.27 11.58
N VAL A 193 -5.98 -16.97 12.71
CA VAL A 193 -5.91 -16.35 14.05
C VAL A 193 -4.57 -15.63 14.24
N GLY A 194 -3.47 -16.29 13.90
CA GLY A 194 -2.13 -15.70 13.93
C GLY A 194 -2.02 -14.47 13.02
N GLY A 195 -2.57 -14.55 11.81
CA GLY A 195 -2.66 -13.42 10.87
C GLY A 195 -3.51 -12.27 11.41
N PHE A 196 -4.63 -12.56 12.09
CA PHE A 196 -5.46 -11.55 12.75
C PHE A 196 -4.70 -10.83 13.87
N PHE A 197 -4.06 -11.58 14.76
CA PHE A 197 -3.26 -11.00 15.85
C PHE A 197 -2.03 -10.25 15.33
N ALA A 198 -1.33 -10.78 14.32
CA ALA A 198 -0.22 -10.10 13.67
C ALA A 198 -0.67 -8.79 13.04
N ARG A 199 -1.81 -8.78 12.32
CA ARG A 199 -2.39 -7.56 11.74
C ARG A 199 -2.77 -6.54 12.81
N ARG A 200 -3.29 -6.98 13.95
CA ARG A 200 -3.62 -6.10 15.08
C ARG A 200 -2.36 -5.53 15.72
N TRP A 201 -1.33 -6.36 15.90
CA TRP A 201 -0.04 -5.96 16.45
C TRP A 201 0.68 -4.96 15.53
N LEU A 202 0.69 -5.17 14.22
CA LEU A 202 1.26 -4.24 13.22
C LEU A 202 0.54 -2.89 13.14
N LYS A 203 -0.66 -2.76 13.74
CA LYS A 203 -1.33 -1.45 13.89
C LYS A 203 -0.87 -0.68 15.13
N THR A 204 -0.29 -1.36 16.13
CA THR A 204 0.24 -0.73 17.34
C THR A 204 1.53 0.02 17.04
N GLU A 205 1.84 1.05 17.83
CA GLU A 205 3.04 1.85 17.64
C GLU A 205 4.33 1.05 17.82
N SER A 206 4.37 0.15 18.81
CA SER A 206 5.50 -0.76 19.05
C SER A 206 5.67 -1.76 17.90
N GLY A 207 4.57 -2.33 17.40
CA GLY A 207 4.59 -3.22 16.23
C GLY A 207 5.07 -2.53 14.96
N ARG A 208 4.56 -1.32 14.66
CA ARG A 208 5.02 -0.52 13.50
C ARG A 208 6.50 -0.18 13.58
N ARG A 209 6.98 0.24 14.75
CA ARG A 209 8.39 0.57 14.96
C ARG A 209 9.27 -0.65 14.70
N ARG A 210 8.97 -1.78 15.37
CA ARG A 210 9.80 -2.98 15.29
C ARG A 210 9.77 -3.61 13.90
N SER A 211 8.59 -3.67 13.28
CA SER A 211 8.43 -4.14 11.91
C SER A 211 9.23 -3.28 10.92
N THR A 212 9.15 -1.94 11.05
CA THR A 212 9.90 -1.04 10.15
C THR A 212 11.40 -1.25 10.32
N SER A 213 11.90 -1.30 11.56
CA SER A 213 13.32 -1.53 11.84
C SER A 213 13.83 -2.86 11.28
N TRP A 214 13.05 -3.94 11.38
CA TRP A 214 13.40 -5.23 10.81
C TRP A 214 13.39 -5.21 9.28
N MET A 215 12.38 -4.59 8.67
CA MET A 215 12.30 -4.48 7.21
C MET A 215 13.49 -3.72 6.63
N VAL A 216 13.90 -2.61 7.27
CA VAL A 216 15.07 -1.82 6.84
C VAL A 216 16.38 -2.60 6.94
N ALA A 217 16.50 -3.53 7.90
CA ALA A 217 17.71 -4.34 8.08
C ALA A 217 17.88 -5.45 7.02
N ILE A 218 16.80 -5.87 6.35
CA ILE A 218 16.86 -6.93 5.34
C ILE A 218 17.35 -6.31 4.02
N PRO A 219 18.47 -6.75 3.41
CA PRO A 219 19.08 -6.02 2.28
C PRO A 219 18.16 -5.77 1.08
N ILE A 220 17.31 -6.74 0.73
CA ILE A 220 16.39 -6.64 -0.41
C ILE A 220 15.17 -5.80 -0.05
N VAL A 221 14.49 -6.11 1.06
CA VAL A 221 13.26 -5.42 1.48
C VAL A 221 13.55 -4.01 1.99
N GLY A 222 14.68 -3.83 2.66
CA GLY A 222 15.12 -2.58 3.25
C GLY A 222 15.42 -1.53 2.21
N ASP A 223 16.09 -1.89 1.11
CA ASP A 223 16.28 -0.96 -0.01
C ASP A 223 14.93 -0.45 -0.53
N LEU A 224 13.94 -1.33 -0.76
CA LEU A 224 12.60 -0.90 -1.17
C LEU A 224 11.95 0.07 -0.17
N VAL A 225 12.04 -0.23 1.14
CA VAL A 225 11.47 0.62 2.18
C VAL A 225 12.16 1.99 2.20
N ILE A 226 13.48 2.03 2.07
CA ILE A 226 14.27 3.25 2.03
C ILE A 226 13.92 4.08 0.78
N GLN A 227 13.97 3.49 -0.43
CA GLN A 227 13.66 4.20 -1.68
C GLN A 227 12.22 4.75 -1.66
N SER A 228 11.27 3.96 -1.15
CA SER A 228 9.87 4.38 -1.00
C SER A 228 9.72 5.52 0.01
N ALA A 229 10.43 5.45 1.14
CA ALA A 229 10.45 6.53 2.14
C ALA A 229 11.05 7.82 1.56
N MET A 230 12.15 7.72 0.80
CA MET A 230 12.77 8.88 0.16
C MET A 230 11.83 9.53 -0.86
N TYR A 231 11.17 8.74 -1.72
CA TYR A 231 10.15 9.24 -2.64
C TYR A 231 9.03 9.97 -1.90
N ARG A 232 8.47 9.35 -0.85
CA ARG A 232 7.39 9.97 -0.05
C ARG A 232 7.86 11.26 0.62
N PHE A 233 9.08 11.29 1.16
CA PHE A 233 9.64 12.47 1.77
C PHE A 233 9.79 13.61 0.76
N SER A 234 10.50 13.38 -0.35
CA SER A 234 10.77 14.45 -1.34
C SER A 234 9.51 14.91 -2.05
N SER A 235 8.62 14.01 -2.47
CA SER A 235 7.36 14.38 -3.14
C SER A 235 6.42 15.19 -2.25
N ASN A 236 6.29 14.84 -0.97
CA ASN A 236 5.43 15.59 -0.05
C ASN A 236 6.08 16.91 0.37
N LEU A 237 7.40 16.93 0.59
CA LEU A 237 8.14 18.16 0.89
C LEU A 237 8.04 19.15 -0.28
N ALA A 238 8.27 18.68 -1.51
CA ALA A 238 8.13 19.49 -2.71
C ALA A 238 6.71 20.05 -2.87
N LEU A 239 5.69 19.20 -2.69
CA LEU A 239 4.29 19.62 -2.81
C LEU A 239 3.93 20.70 -1.78
N LEU A 240 4.18 20.45 -0.50
CA LEU A 240 3.84 21.37 0.58
C LEU A 240 4.56 22.73 0.40
N LEU A 241 5.86 22.71 0.06
CA LEU A 241 6.62 23.94 -0.18
C LEU A 241 6.15 24.68 -1.43
N LYS A 242 5.86 23.98 -2.54
CA LYS A 242 5.32 24.57 -3.77
C LYS A 242 3.99 25.26 -3.52
N SER A 243 3.16 24.68 -2.65
CA SER A 243 1.88 25.23 -2.24
C SER A 243 2.00 26.41 -1.26
N GLY A 244 3.22 26.76 -0.81
CA GLY A 244 3.47 27.89 0.06
C GLY A 244 3.34 27.59 1.56
N VAL A 245 3.28 26.30 1.96
CA VAL A 245 3.23 25.91 3.36
C VAL A 245 4.57 26.29 4.02
N PRO A 246 4.58 27.00 5.16
CA PRO A 246 5.82 27.33 5.87
C PRO A 246 6.65 26.09 6.19
N MET A 247 7.99 26.20 6.15
CA MET A 247 8.88 25.04 6.29
C MET A 247 8.68 24.26 7.61
N LEU A 248 8.54 24.95 8.74
CA LEU A 248 8.34 24.28 10.04
C LEU A 248 7.01 23.52 10.12
N GLU A 249 5.98 24.03 9.46
CA GLU A 249 4.67 23.39 9.34
C GLU A 249 4.71 22.23 8.34
N THR A 250 5.41 22.41 7.23
CA THR A 250 5.69 21.36 6.25
C THR A 250 6.36 20.15 6.92
N MET A 251 7.40 20.38 7.72
CA MET A 251 8.10 19.32 8.46
C MET A 251 7.21 18.63 9.50
N HIS A 252 6.31 19.37 10.16
CA HIS A 252 5.32 18.79 11.06
C HIS A 252 4.32 17.89 10.31
N SER A 253 3.79 18.36 9.18
CA SER A 253 2.90 17.61 8.29
C SER A 253 3.56 16.37 7.71
N LEU A 254 4.84 16.45 7.36
CA LEU A 254 5.64 15.28 6.96
C LEU A 254 5.74 14.24 8.08
N GLY A 255 5.93 14.65 9.34
CA GLY A 255 5.87 13.72 10.47
C GLY A 255 4.56 12.92 10.48
N ASN A 256 3.42 13.57 10.18
CA ASN A 256 2.12 12.90 10.10
C ASN A 256 2.02 11.93 8.91
N VAL A 257 2.60 12.27 7.75
CA VAL A 257 2.71 11.36 6.61
C VAL A 257 3.43 10.07 7.01
N PHE A 258 4.44 10.15 7.88
CA PHE A 258 5.22 9.00 8.33
C PHE A 258 4.68 8.32 9.61
N ARG A 259 3.44 8.58 10.06
CA ARG A 259 2.80 7.85 11.21
C ARG A 259 2.84 6.33 11.10
N GLY A 260 2.86 5.79 9.88
CA GLY A 260 2.99 4.35 9.61
C GLY A 260 4.41 3.79 9.80
N GLN A 261 5.42 4.66 9.80
CA GLN A 261 6.85 4.34 9.87
C GLN A 261 7.51 5.17 10.99
N PRO A 262 7.31 4.81 12.27
CA PRO A 262 7.77 5.61 13.41
C PRO A 262 9.25 6.04 13.37
N PRO A 263 10.21 5.18 12.93
CA PRO A 263 11.60 5.61 12.82
C PRO A 263 11.81 6.84 11.91
N TYR A 264 11.14 6.87 10.75
CA TYR A 264 11.21 8.01 9.83
C TYR A 264 10.46 9.23 10.38
N ARG A 265 9.30 9.04 11.01
CA ARG A 265 8.55 10.13 11.67
C ARG A 265 9.43 10.82 12.70
N ASP A 266 10.06 10.06 13.59
CA ASP A 266 10.86 10.63 14.66
C ASP A 266 12.09 11.36 14.11
N ALA A 267 12.73 10.82 13.08
CA ALA A 267 13.84 11.48 12.37
C ALA A 267 13.41 12.84 11.76
N ILE A 268 12.24 12.88 11.12
CA ILE A 268 11.67 14.10 10.53
C ILE A 268 11.34 15.13 11.62
N LEU A 269 10.71 14.71 12.72
CA LEU A 269 10.37 15.60 13.83
C LEU A 269 11.60 16.10 14.58
N HIS A 270 12.64 15.27 14.70
CA HIS A 270 13.94 15.69 15.24
C HIS A 270 14.59 16.75 14.34
N ALA A 271 14.62 16.53 13.03
CA ALA A 271 15.13 17.49 12.06
C ALA A 271 14.33 18.80 12.05
N ARG A 272 13.00 18.75 12.24
CA ARG A 272 12.15 19.92 12.47
C ARG A 272 12.60 20.73 13.69
N ASN A 273 12.82 20.06 14.82
CA ASN A 273 13.20 20.73 16.08
C ASN A 273 14.59 21.39 15.94
N ARG A 274 15.52 20.76 15.21
CA ARG A 274 16.81 21.35 14.85
C ARG A 274 16.65 22.60 13.99
N LEU A 275 15.81 22.53 12.97
CA LEU A 275 15.52 23.66 12.10
C LEU A 275 14.87 24.82 12.86
N ALA A 276 13.94 24.53 13.79
CA ALA A 276 13.34 25.54 14.66
C ALA A 276 14.37 26.24 15.56
N ALA A 277 15.46 25.55 15.91
CA ALA A 277 16.61 26.11 16.63
C ALA A 277 17.66 26.78 15.72
N GLY A 278 17.35 26.98 14.43
CA GLY A 278 18.25 27.63 13.46
C GLY A 278 19.41 26.77 12.97
N ARG A 279 19.35 25.45 13.17
CA ARG A 279 20.39 24.50 12.69
C ARG A 279 20.02 23.91 11.33
N SER A 280 21.01 23.35 10.62
CA SER A 280 20.81 22.76 9.29
C SER A 280 19.83 21.58 9.32
N LEU A 281 18.88 21.61 8.38
CA LEU A 281 17.94 20.52 8.13
C LEU A 281 18.68 19.26 7.64
N ALA A 282 19.65 19.42 6.74
CA ALA A 282 20.42 18.31 6.20
C ALA A 282 21.19 17.55 7.30
N GLU A 283 21.78 18.29 8.25
CA GLU A 283 22.44 17.68 9.41
C GLU A 283 21.45 16.89 10.27
N GLY A 284 20.31 17.50 10.61
CA GLY A 284 19.27 16.83 11.42
C GLY A 284 18.75 15.54 10.79
N LEU A 285 18.63 15.48 9.46
CA LEU A 285 18.27 14.25 8.75
C LEU A 285 19.41 13.23 8.74
N SER A 286 20.66 13.68 8.56
CA SER A 286 21.84 12.80 8.52
C SER A 286 22.11 12.08 9.84
N GLU A 287 21.83 12.74 10.98
CA GLU A 287 22.00 12.16 12.33
C GLU A 287 21.18 10.89 12.54
N SER A 288 20.07 10.72 11.81
CA SER A 288 19.21 9.55 11.95
C SER A 288 19.77 8.27 11.29
N GLY A 289 20.68 8.41 10.32
CA GLY A 289 21.17 7.30 9.48
C GLY A 289 20.13 6.64 8.57
N LEU A 290 18.87 7.11 8.57
CA LEU A 290 17.76 6.52 7.77
C LEU A 290 17.61 7.14 6.38
N PHE A 291 18.19 8.32 6.18
CA PHE A 291 18.17 9.06 4.93
C PHE A 291 19.41 8.73 4.10
N THR A 292 19.23 8.55 2.80
CA THR A 292 20.34 8.23 1.91
C THR A 292 21.30 9.42 1.78
N PRO A 293 22.60 9.19 1.49
CA PRO A 293 23.55 10.28 1.26
C PRO A 293 23.10 11.24 0.14
N MET A 294 22.49 10.70 -0.92
CA MET A 294 21.95 11.50 -2.02
C MET A 294 20.81 12.41 -1.55
N MET A 295 19.89 11.92 -0.70
CA MET A 295 18.82 12.75 -0.15
C MET A 295 19.36 13.83 0.77
N VAL A 296 20.28 13.49 1.67
CA VAL A 296 20.92 14.47 2.58
C VAL A 296 21.63 15.56 1.79
N ASN A 297 22.35 15.21 0.72
CA ASN A 297 23.03 16.17 -0.13
C ASN A 297 22.05 17.05 -0.92
N ALA A 298 20.97 16.48 -1.44
CA ALA A 298 19.93 17.25 -2.12
C ALA A 298 19.27 18.26 -1.17
N VAL A 299 18.96 17.85 0.07
CA VAL A 299 18.46 18.77 1.10
C VAL A 299 19.49 19.85 1.41
N ARG A 300 20.78 19.50 1.54
CA ARG A 300 21.85 20.47 1.79
C ARG A 300 21.95 21.52 0.69
N VAL A 301 21.94 21.09 -0.57
CA VAL A 301 22.00 21.99 -1.74
C VAL A 301 20.76 22.88 -1.78
N GLY A 302 19.56 22.31 -1.61
CA GLY A 302 18.32 23.09 -1.60
C GLY A 302 18.24 24.06 -0.41
N GLU A 303 18.77 23.69 0.75
CA GLU A 303 18.83 24.56 1.94
C GLU A 303 19.76 25.75 1.69
N GLN A 304 20.96 25.51 1.15
CA GLN A 304 21.96 26.54 0.85
C GLN A 304 21.51 27.51 -0.25
N SER A 305 20.77 27.02 -1.25
CA SER A 305 20.24 27.83 -2.34
C SER A 305 18.86 28.43 -2.05
N ALA A 306 18.26 28.12 -0.89
CA ALA A 306 16.87 28.42 -0.56
C ALA A 306 15.85 27.87 -1.60
N GLN A 307 16.21 26.80 -2.31
CA GLN A 307 15.39 26.15 -3.34
C GLN A 307 15.04 24.69 -2.98
N LEU A 308 14.71 24.43 -1.71
CA LEU A 308 14.31 23.09 -1.26
C LEU A 308 13.14 22.51 -2.06
N GLY A 309 12.08 23.29 -2.33
CA GLY A 309 10.92 22.83 -3.10
C GLY A 309 11.30 22.29 -4.49
N PRO A 310 11.94 23.11 -5.35
CA PRO A 310 12.40 22.67 -6.68
C PRO A 310 13.34 21.46 -6.63
N VAL A 311 14.35 21.47 -5.76
CA VAL A 311 15.32 20.35 -5.65
C VAL A 311 14.62 19.05 -5.23
N MET A 312 13.66 19.12 -4.31
CA MET A 312 12.88 17.96 -3.90
C MET A 312 11.94 17.46 -5.02
N SER A 313 11.41 18.38 -5.84
CA SER A 313 10.59 18.05 -7.01
C SER A 313 11.40 17.33 -8.09
N GLU A 314 12.68 17.69 -8.27
CA GLU A 314 13.58 17.06 -9.23
C GLU A 314 14.02 15.66 -8.80
N ILE A 315 14.29 15.46 -7.50
CA ILE A 315 14.76 14.17 -6.99
C ILE A 315 13.62 13.17 -6.73
N ALA A 316 12.37 13.61 -6.57
CA ALA A 316 11.24 12.71 -6.31
C ALA A 316 11.01 11.68 -7.45
N PRO A 317 11.01 12.04 -8.74
CA PRO A 317 10.92 11.08 -9.84
C PRO A 317 12.01 10.00 -9.79
N TYR A 318 13.25 10.35 -9.45
CA TYR A 318 14.35 9.39 -9.31
C TYR A 318 14.03 8.27 -8.31
N TYR A 319 13.55 8.63 -7.10
CA TYR A 319 13.17 7.63 -6.09
C TYR A 319 11.90 6.86 -6.47
N ARG A 320 10.97 7.50 -7.18
CA ARG A 320 9.78 6.84 -7.74
C ARG A 320 10.18 5.73 -8.71
N GLU A 321 11.07 6.03 -9.65
CA GLU A 321 11.56 5.07 -10.64
C GLU A 321 12.32 3.91 -10.00
N LYS A 322 13.20 4.18 -9.02
CA LYS A 322 13.87 3.14 -8.23
C LYS A 322 12.89 2.19 -7.55
N THR A 323 11.86 2.76 -6.92
CA THR A 323 10.79 1.99 -6.25
C THR A 323 10.02 1.13 -7.25
N GLN A 324 9.62 1.69 -8.39
CA GLN A 324 8.88 0.96 -9.43
C GLN A 324 9.73 -0.14 -10.10
N ALA A 325 11.00 0.13 -10.39
CA ALA A 325 11.93 -0.83 -10.95
C ALA A 325 12.20 -1.99 -10.00
N PHE A 326 12.30 -1.72 -8.69
CA PHE A 326 12.41 -2.76 -7.68
C PHE A 326 11.15 -3.64 -7.64
N MET A 327 9.96 -3.02 -7.59
CA MET A 327 8.69 -3.74 -7.60
C MET A 327 8.58 -4.65 -8.84
N GLY A 328 8.93 -4.15 -10.02
CA GLY A 328 8.93 -4.93 -11.25
C GLY A 328 9.91 -6.11 -11.23
N ARG A 329 11.11 -5.94 -10.64
CA ARG A 329 12.08 -7.03 -10.47
C ARG A 329 11.56 -8.11 -9.53
N VAL A 330 10.97 -7.74 -8.40
CA VAL A 330 10.39 -8.70 -7.44
C VAL A 330 9.28 -9.51 -8.10
N SER A 331 8.35 -8.85 -8.80
CA SER A 331 7.25 -9.55 -9.49
C SER A 331 7.76 -10.53 -10.55
N LYS A 332 8.82 -10.18 -11.29
CA LYS A 332 9.43 -11.07 -12.29
C LYS A 332 10.20 -12.25 -11.67
N LEU A 333 10.85 -12.06 -10.53
CA LEU A 333 11.60 -13.13 -9.86
C LEU A 333 10.69 -14.12 -9.12
N LEU A 334 9.50 -13.68 -8.69
CA LEU A 334 8.55 -14.56 -8.03
C LEU A 334 8.13 -15.75 -8.92
N GLU A 335 7.96 -15.54 -10.22
CA GLU A 335 7.51 -16.60 -11.13
C GLU A 335 8.50 -17.78 -11.22
N PRO A 336 9.79 -17.58 -11.56
CA PRO A 336 10.76 -18.69 -11.55
C PRO A 336 10.88 -19.37 -10.19
N VAL A 337 10.82 -18.62 -9.09
CA VAL A 337 10.91 -19.19 -7.74
C VAL A 337 9.70 -20.09 -7.45
N ILE A 338 8.49 -19.67 -7.81
CA ILE A 338 7.28 -20.48 -7.64
C ILE A 338 7.35 -21.74 -8.50
N ILE A 339 7.77 -21.63 -9.77
CA ILE A 339 7.88 -22.77 -10.68
C ILE A 339 8.94 -23.77 -10.18
N MET A 340 10.11 -23.29 -9.76
CA MET A 340 11.17 -24.14 -9.21
C MET A 340 10.71 -24.85 -7.93
N ALA A 341 10.05 -24.12 -7.02
CA ALA A 341 9.50 -24.70 -5.80
C ALA A 341 8.45 -25.77 -6.10
N MET A 342 7.52 -25.50 -7.03
CA MET A 342 6.51 -26.45 -7.46
C MET A 342 7.15 -27.69 -8.11
N GLY A 343 8.12 -27.49 -9.00
CA GLY A 343 8.88 -28.57 -9.61
C GLY A 343 9.56 -29.45 -8.55
N ALA A 344 10.23 -28.84 -7.57
CA ALA A 344 10.88 -29.57 -6.48
C ALA A 344 9.88 -30.41 -5.67
N VAL A 345 8.72 -29.84 -5.31
CA VAL A 345 7.68 -30.56 -4.57
C VAL A 345 7.14 -31.74 -5.39
N ILE A 346 6.79 -31.51 -6.66
CA ILE A 346 6.28 -32.56 -7.54
C ILE A 346 7.35 -33.65 -7.73
N SER A 347 8.62 -33.30 -7.91
CA SER A 347 9.72 -34.27 -8.02
C SER A 347 9.84 -35.15 -6.78
N VAL A 348 9.76 -34.58 -5.57
CA VAL A 348 9.78 -35.36 -4.32
C VAL A 348 8.61 -36.33 -4.25
N VAL A 349 7.39 -35.88 -4.61
CA VAL A 349 6.20 -36.74 -4.64
C VAL A 349 6.33 -37.86 -5.68
N MET A 350 6.82 -37.55 -6.88
CA MET A 350 7.04 -38.56 -7.92
C MET A 350 8.08 -39.60 -7.49
N LEU A 351 9.19 -39.19 -6.87
CA LEU A 351 10.20 -40.12 -6.34
C LEU A 351 9.62 -41.01 -5.23
N ALA A 352 8.80 -40.44 -4.34
CA ALA A 352 8.11 -41.19 -3.30
C ALA A 352 7.19 -42.29 -3.86
N ILE A 353 6.65 -42.12 -5.07
CA ILE A 353 5.78 -43.11 -5.73
C ILE A 353 6.60 -44.09 -6.58
N TYR A 354 7.54 -43.60 -7.40
CA TYR A 354 8.23 -44.44 -8.37
C TYR A 354 9.30 -45.35 -7.77
N ILE A 355 10.03 -44.92 -6.74
CA ILE A 355 11.06 -45.77 -6.11
C ILE A 355 10.48 -47.09 -5.60
N PRO A 356 9.42 -47.10 -4.74
CA PRO A 356 8.82 -48.36 -4.31
C PRO A 356 8.24 -49.17 -5.47
N MET A 357 7.69 -48.51 -6.49
CA MET A 357 7.16 -49.18 -7.68
C MET A 357 8.25 -49.97 -8.43
N PHE A 358 9.44 -49.38 -8.62
CA PHE A 358 10.58 -50.07 -9.24
C PHE A 358 11.15 -51.18 -8.35
N GLU A 359 11.26 -50.96 -7.04
CA GLU A 359 11.72 -52.00 -6.10
C GLU A 359 10.79 -53.22 -6.10
N MET A 360 9.48 -53.00 -6.23
CA MET A 360 8.51 -54.09 -6.36
C MET A 360 8.63 -54.79 -7.70
N ALA A 361 8.71 -54.06 -8.82
CA ALA A 361 8.89 -54.66 -10.15
C ALA A 361 10.17 -55.52 -10.23
N GLY A 362 11.25 -55.10 -9.56
CA GLY A 362 12.50 -55.86 -9.48
C GLY A 362 12.45 -57.11 -8.60
N LYS A 363 11.47 -57.23 -7.69
CA LYS A 363 11.25 -58.41 -6.83
C LYS A 363 10.35 -59.47 -7.46
N VAL A 364 9.75 -59.22 -8.63
CA VAL A 364 8.90 -60.19 -9.36
C VAL A 364 9.75 -61.08 -10.29
N ASN A 365 10.83 -61.66 -9.76
CA ASN A 365 11.58 -62.75 -10.39
C ASN A 365 11.74 -63.90 -9.41
#